data_AF-A0A022R313-F1
#
_entry.id   AF-A0A022R313-F1
#
_cell.length_a   1.000
_cell.length_b   1.000
_cell.length_c   1.000
_cell.angle_alpha   90.00
_cell.angle_beta   90.00
_cell.angle_gamma   90.00
#
_symmetry.space_group_name_H-M   'P 1'
#
loop_
_entity.id
_entity.type
_entity.pdbx_description
1 polymer ?
#
loop_
_entity_poly.entity_id
_entity_poly.type
_entity_poly.pdbx_seq_one_letter_code
_entity_poly.pdbx_strand_id
1 'polypeptide(L)'
;MPKEIRMSLISDDNFSEEECKDLREKVVAGEIERPKVADLQQKAKILHEDLTKHWITKELALLRNLIDRANEKGWRRELFEYLEKQKRLQTPSEQSRLLANVPTVIPDINELDSNSGDMENDMENNDMENVEMENDDMKSDKSSPKSIPQCDSSVPGMPDD
;
A
#
# COMPACT_ATOMS: atom_id res chain seq x y z
N MET A 1 -30.58 5.37 -16.40
CA MET A 1 -30.75 3.90 -16.49
C MET A 1 -29.39 3.27 -16.19
N PRO A 2 -29.26 2.42 -15.16
CA PRO A 2 -28.03 1.68 -14.94
C PRO A 2 -27.76 0.81 -16.18
N LYS A 3 -26.55 0.88 -16.72
CA LYS A 3 -26.13 -0.01 -17.81
C LYS A 3 -25.89 -1.39 -17.22
N GLU A 4 -26.47 -2.42 -17.83
CA GLU A 4 -26.19 -3.80 -17.44
C GLU A 4 -24.76 -4.17 -17.88
N ILE A 5 -23.97 -4.69 -16.95
CA ILE A 5 -22.59 -5.12 -17.19
C ILE A 5 -22.51 -6.61 -16.91
N ARG A 6 -22.13 -7.40 -17.92
CA ARG A 6 -21.90 -8.84 -17.74
C ARG A 6 -20.62 -9.07 -16.95
N MET A 7 -20.61 -10.04 -16.04
CA MET A 7 -19.43 -10.37 -15.22
C MET A 7 -18.18 -10.67 -16.06
N SER A 8 -18.35 -11.23 -17.27
CA SER A 8 -17.24 -11.52 -18.19
C SER A 8 -16.51 -10.29 -18.74
N LEU A 9 -17.02 -9.08 -18.48
CA LEU A 9 -16.40 -7.82 -18.86
C LEU A 9 -15.54 -7.22 -17.74
N ILE A 10 -15.56 -7.82 -16.54
CA ILE A 10 -14.77 -7.39 -15.40
C ILE A 10 -13.40 -8.07 -15.50
N SER A 11 -12.34 -7.28 -15.38
CA SER A 11 -10.97 -7.80 -15.32
C SER A 11 -10.64 -8.28 -13.92
N ASP A 12 -9.80 -9.31 -13.82
CA ASP A 12 -9.19 -9.77 -12.57
C ASP A 12 -7.92 -8.98 -12.22
N ASP A 13 -7.45 -8.12 -13.12
CA ASP A 13 -6.23 -7.31 -12.94
C ASP A 13 -6.44 -6.12 -11.99
N ASN A 14 -5.34 -5.63 -11.43
CA ASN A 14 -5.32 -4.40 -10.65
C ASN A 14 -5.52 -3.16 -11.55
N PHE A 15 -6.07 -2.09 -10.96
CA PHE A 15 -6.18 -0.80 -11.65
C PHE A 15 -4.81 -0.24 -12.04
N SER A 16 -4.70 0.27 -13.26
CA SER A 16 -3.52 0.99 -13.73
C SER A 16 -3.47 2.43 -13.19
N GLU A 17 -2.30 3.07 -13.25
CA GLU A 17 -2.16 4.47 -12.82
C GLU A 17 -3.00 5.41 -13.70
N GLU A 18 -3.10 5.12 -15.00
CA GLU A 18 -3.93 5.86 -15.95
C GLU A 18 -5.42 5.75 -15.58
N GLU A 19 -5.91 4.55 -15.25
CA GLU A 19 -7.29 4.37 -14.81
C GLU A 19 -7.58 5.11 -13.49
N CYS A 20 -6.61 5.11 -12.57
CA CYS A 20 -6.72 5.85 -11.32
C CYS A 20 -6.72 7.36 -11.55
N LYS A 21 -5.92 7.86 -12.51
CA LYS A 21 -5.91 9.27 -12.91
C LYS A 21 -7.25 9.67 -13.53
N ASP A 22 -7.77 8.88 -14.47
CA ASP A 22 -9.07 9.12 -15.10
C ASP A 22 -10.20 9.16 -14.05
N LEU A 23 -10.15 8.28 -13.05
CA LEU A 23 -11.09 8.27 -11.94
C LEU A 23 -10.98 9.55 -11.10
N ARG A 24 -9.77 10.01 -10.77
CA ARG A 24 -9.55 11.26 -10.03
C ARG A 24 -10.10 12.46 -10.79
N GLU A 25 -9.86 12.55 -12.11
CA GLU A 25 -10.38 13.64 -12.96
C GLU A 25 -11.92 13.68 -12.94
N LYS A 26 -12.58 12.52 -13.03
CA LYS A 26 -14.06 12.43 -12.94
C LYS A 26 -14.61 12.82 -11.57
N VAL A 27 -13.88 12.51 -10.50
CA VAL A 27 -14.24 12.94 -9.14
C VAL A 27 -14.13 14.46 -9.01
N VAL A 28 -13.05 15.06 -9.53
CA VAL A 28 -12.87 16.52 -9.55
C VAL A 28 -13.92 17.22 -10.41
N ALA A 29 -14.28 16.63 -11.55
CA ALA A 29 -15.36 17.13 -12.41
C ALA A 29 -16.77 16.99 -11.79
N GLY A 30 -16.91 16.31 -10.65
CA GLY A 30 -18.18 16.07 -9.98
C GLY A 30 -19.07 15.02 -10.65
N GLU A 31 -18.54 14.25 -11.60
CA GLU A 31 -19.26 13.16 -12.27
C GLU A 31 -19.40 11.92 -11.38
N ILE A 32 -18.45 11.72 -10.46
CA ILE A 32 -18.39 10.61 -9.51
C ILE A 32 -18.20 11.17 -8.10
N GLU A 33 -19.03 10.73 -7.15
CA GLU A 33 -18.88 11.10 -5.75
C GLU A 33 -17.58 10.51 -5.18
N ARG A 34 -16.79 11.34 -4.48
CA ARG A 34 -15.54 10.90 -3.84
C ARG A 34 -15.84 9.79 -2.80
N PRO A 35 -15.32 8.58 -2.98
CA PRO A 35 -15.53 7.51 -2.01
C PRO A 35 -14.95 7.86 -0.64
N LYS A 36 -15.71 7.62 0.43
CA LYS A 36 -15.23 7.82 1.80
C LYS A 36 -14.31 6.66 2.21
N VAL A 37 -13.22 7.00 2.88
CA VAL A 37 -12.24 6.02 3.40
C VAL A 37 -12.90 5.04 4.37
N ALA A 38 -13.80 5.53 5.23
CA ALA A 38 -14.53 4.68 6.18
C ALA A 38 -15.38 3.61 5.47
N ASP A 39 -16.08 4.00 4.40
CA ASP A 39 -16.95 3.10 3.63
C ASP A 39 -16.11 2.05 2.89
N LEU A 40 -14.98 2.46 2.29
CA LEU A 40 -14.03 1.54 1.65
C LEU A 40 -13.44 0.56 2.67
N GLN A 41 -13.06 1.04 3.86
CA GLN A 41 -12.50 0.19 4.91
C GLN A 41 -13.52 -0.84 5.42
N GLN A 42 -14.80 -0.46 5.52
CA GLN A 42 -15.87 -1.39 5.87
C GLN A 42 -16.09 -2.44 4.78
N LYS A 43 -16.12 -2.04 3.50
CA LYS A 43 -16.24 -2.97 2.38
C LYS A 43 -15.06 -3.94 2.31
N ALA A 44 -13.85 -3.44 2.53
CA ALA A 44 -12.65 -4.26 2.60
C ALA A 44 -12.75 -5.32 3.72
N LYS A 45 -13.25 -4.96 4.90
CA LYS A 45 -13.47 -5.89 6.02
C LYS A 45 -14.44 -7.01 5.66
N ILE A 46 -15.60 -6.66 5.10
CA ILE A 46 -16.64 -7.63 4.76
C ILE A 46 -16.12 -8.60 3.69
N LEU A 47 -15.53 -8.09 2.62
CA LEU A 47 -15.00 -8.92 1.53
C LEU A 47 -13.82 -9.78 1.97
N HIS A 48 -12.95 -9.25 2.83
CA HIS A 48 -11.76 -9.97 3.32
C HIS A 48 -12.12 -11.26 4.03
N GLU A 49 -13.20 -11.26 4.83
CA GLU A 49 -13.65 -12.46 5.54
C GLU A 49 -14.00 -13.59 4.56
N ASP A 50 -14.82 -13.30 3.55
CA ASP A 50 -15.28 -14.28 2.57
C ASP A 50 -14.15 -14.74 1.65
N LEU A 51 -13.33 -13.81 1.16
CA LEU A 51 -12.19 -14.11 0.31
C LEU A 51 -11.16 -14.98 1.05
N THR A 52 -10.87 -14.66 2.31
CA THR A 52 -9.92 -15.42 3.12
C THR A 52 -10.42 -16.83 3.41
N LYS A 53 -11.69 -17.01 3.78
CA LYS A 53 -12.29 -18.34 3.99
C LYS A 53 -12.28 -19.17 2.71
N HIS A 54 -12.65 -18.54 1.58
CA HIS A 54 -12.63 -19.20 0.29
C HIS A 54 -11.21 -19.64 -0.09
N TRP A 55 -10.23 -18.75 0.07
CA TRP A 55 -8.82 -19.05 -0.18
C TRP A 55 -8.30 -20.18 0.70
N ILE A 56 -8.57 -20.17 2.01
CA ILE A 56 -8.18 -21.26 2.93
C ILE A 56 -8.72 -22.61 2.41
N THR A 57 -10.00 -22.65 2.03
CA THR A 57 -10.63 -23.88 1.54
C THR A 57 -9.98 -24.37 0.25
N LYS A 58 -9.75 -23.46 -0.71
CA LYS A 58 -9.10 -23.77 -1.99
C LYS A 58 -7.66 -24.24 -1.79
N GLU A 59 -6.92 -23.59 -0.91
CA GLU A 59 -5.52 -23.91 -0.60
C GLU A 59 -5.40 -25.28 0.09
N LEU A 60 -6.31 -25.62 1.00
CA LEU A 60 -6.35 -26.95 1.62
C LEU A 60 -6.61 -28.06 0.60
N ALA A 61 -7.50 -27.83 -0.37
CA ALA A 61 -7.77 -28.77 -1.45
C ALA A 61 -6.54 -28.93 -2.37
N LEU A 62 -5.88 -27.83 -2.71
CA LEU A 62 -4.63 -27.86 -3.47
C LEU A 62 -3.54 -28.66 -2.74
N LEU A 63 -3.35 -28.40 -1.46
CA LEU A 63 -2.36 -29.11 -0.64
C LEU A 63 -2.65 -30.60 -0.54
N ARG A 64 -3.92 -31.01 -0.45
CA ARG A 64 -4.29 -32.44 -0.50
C ARG A 64 -3.79 -33.09 -1.80
N ASN A 65 -4.09 -32.50 -2.95
CA ASN A 65 -3.67 -33.02 -4.25
C ASN A 65 -2.13 -33.07 -4.38
N LEU A 66 -1.44 -32.06 -3.86
CA LEU A 66 0.03 -32.01 -3.86
C LEU A 66 0.65 -33.08 -2.96
N ILE A 67 0.06 -33.34 -1.79
CA ILE A 67 0.48 -34.41 -0.87
C ILE A 67 0.32 -35.77 -1.55
N ASP A 68 -0.83 -36.03 -2.18
CA ASP A 68 -1.11 -37.30 -2.85
C ASP A 68 -0.10 -37.54 -3.99
N ARG A 69 0.15 -36.50 -4.81
CA ARG A 69 1.18 -36.55 -5.87
C ARG A 69 2.59 -36.76 -5.31
N ALA A 70 2.96 -36.09 -4.23
CA ALA A 70 4.28 -36.22 -3.63
C ALA A 70 4.50 -37.63 -3.05
N ASN A 71 3.46 -38.22 -2.46
CA ASN A 71 3.47 -39.61 -2.00
C ASN A 71 3.69 -40.59 -3.15
N GLU A 72 2.94 -40.45 -4.24
CA GLU A 72 3.08 -41.30 -5.43
C GLU A 72 4.48 -41.22 -6.07
N LYS A 73 5.11 -40.05 -6.02
CA LYS A 73 6.43 -39.80 -6.62
C LYS A 73 7.60 -40.03 -5.65
N GLY A 74 7.34 -40.25 -4.36
CA GLY A 74 8.37 -40.38 -3.33
C GLY A 74 9.12 -39.08 -3.01
N TRP A 75 8.51 -37.92 -3.28
CA TRP A 75 9.08 -36.59 -3.04
C TRP A 75 9.01 -36.22 -1.56
N ARG A 76 9.93 -36.79 -0.77
CA ARG A 76 9.89 -36.68 0.70
C ARG A 76 10.01 -35.26 1.23
N ARG A 77 10.79 -34.40 0.58
CA ARG A 77 10.97 -33.00 1.02
C ARG A 77 9.69 -32.21 0.83
N GLU A 78 9.14 -32.22 -0.38
CA GLU A 78 7.93 -31.51 -0.77
C GLU A 78 6.73 -32.02 0.04
N LEU A 79 6.64 -33.34 0.25
CA LEU A 79 5.62 -33.94 1.09
C LEU A 79 5.62 -33.35 2.51
N PHE A 80 6.80 -33.20 3.12
CA PHE A 80 6.92 -32.63 4.47
C PHE A 80 6.47 -31.17 4.49
N GLU A 81 6.90 -30.37 3.52
CA GLU A 81 6.50 -28.96 3.38
C GLU A 81 4.98 -28.82 3.22
N TYR A 82 4.35 -29.65 2.38
CA TYR A 82 2.90 -29.60 2.17
C TYR A 82 2.11 -30.03 3.40
N LEU A 83 2.57 -31.07 4.12
CA LEU A 83 1.94 -31.52 5.37
C LEU A 83 2.02 -30.46 6.46
N GLU A 84 3.18 -29.81 6.63
CA GLU A 84 3.35 -28.75 7.61
C GLU A 84 2.46 -27.55 7.29
N LYS A 85 2.43 -27.12 6.01
CA LYS A 85 1.57 -26.02 5.57
C LYS A 85 0.08 -26.35 5.74
N GLN A 86 -0.35 -27.56 5.39
CA GLN A 86 -1.73 -28.02 5.61
C GLN A 86 -2.09 -28.00 7.08
N LYS A 87 -1.23 -28.57 7.95
CA LYS A 87 -1.46 -28.61 9.39
C LYS A 87 -1.59 -27.20 9.96
N ARG A 88 -0.69 -26.28 9.59
CA ARG A 88 -0.74 -24.88 10.02
C ARG A 88 -2.06 -24.23 9.63
N LEU A 89 -2.43 -24.33 8.35
CA LEU A 89 -3.63 -23.71 7.79
C LEU A 89 -4.96 -24.28 8.36
N GLN A 90 -4.93 -25.52 8.84
CA GLN A 90 -6.07 -26.13 9.54
C GLN A 90 -6.22 -25.66 10.99
N THR A 91 -5.18 -25.08 11.60
CA THR A 91 -5.29 -24.64 13.00
C THR A 91 -6.24 -23.44 13.12
N PRO A 92 -7.17 -23.43 14.10
CA PRO A 92 -8.06 -22.28 14.31
C PRO A 92 -7.28 -20.98 14.56
N SER A 93 -6.15 -21.06 15.28
CA SER A 93 -5.31 -19.90 15.54
C SER A 93 -4.75 -19.28 14.26
N GLU A 94 -4.31 -20.09 13.30
CA GLU A 94 -3.82 -19.59 12.01
C GLU A 94 -4.95 -18.94 11.21
N GLN A 95 -6.12 -19.58 11.15
CA GLN A 95 -7.27 -19.04 10.43
C GLN A 95 -7.73 -17.71 11.05
N SER A 96 -7.80 -17.63 12.37
CA SER A 96 -8.09 -16.38 13.08
C SER A 96 -7.04 -15.31 12.80
N ARG A 97 -5.75 -15.67 12.75
CA ARG A 97 -4.67 -14.72 12.40
C ARG A 97 -4.86 -14.17 10.99
N LEU A 98 -5.17 -15.02 10.01
CA LEU A 98 -5.40 -14.60 8.62
C LEU A 98 -6.65 -13.71 8.49
N LEU A 99 -7.73 -14.06 9.18
CA LEU A 99 -8.96 -13.26 9.20
C LEU A 99 -8.78 -11.90 9.90
N ALA A 100 -7.92 -11.83 10.91
CA ALA A 100 -7.60 -10.58 11.59
C ALA A 100 -6.73 -9.62 10.74
N ASN A 101 -6.00 -10.15 9.76
CA ASN A 101 -5.12 -9.37 8.86
C ASN A 101 -5.93 -8.70 7.74
N VAL A 102 -6.84 -7.80 8.11
CA VAL A 102 -7.68 -7.04 7.18
C VAL A 102 -6.84 -6.06 6.36
N PRO A 103 -7.15 -5.85 5.06
CA PRO A 103 -6.53 -4.82 4.25
C PRO A 103 -6.72 -3.40 4.81
N THR A 104 -5.64 -2.63 4.84
CA THR A 104 -5.66 -1.21 5.25
C THR A 104 -6.03 -0.32 4.06
N VAL A 105 -7.00 0.56 4.25
CA VAL A 105 -7.35 1.60 3.27
C VAL A 105 -6.55 2.87 3.59
N ILE A 106 -5.77 3.32 2.62
CA ILE A 106 -4.94 4.53 2.74
C ILE A 106 -5.69 5.69 2.06
N PRO A 107 -5.88 6.84 2.72
CA PRO A 107 -6.47 8.02 2.09
C PRO A 107 -5.58 8.53 0.95
N ASP A 108 -6.21 8.98 -0.12
CA ASP A 108 -5.51 9.72 -1.17
C ASP A 108 -5.29 11.17 -0.69
N ILE A 109 -4.03 11.53 -0.42
CA ILE A 109 -3.60 12.83 0.14
C ILE A 109 -3.23 13.82 -0.97
N ASN A 110 -3.37 13.45 -2.25
CA ASN A 110 -3.05 14.35 -3.35
C ASN A 110 -3.81 15.69 -3.22
N GLU A 111 -3.06 16.78 -3.41
CA GLU A 111 -3.46 18.18 -3.21
C GLU A 111 -4.73 18.55 -4.01
N LEU A 112 -5.90 18.34 -3.40
CA LEU A 112 -7.17 18.88 -3.88
C LEU A 112 -7.67 20.03 -2.99
N ASP A 113 -6.89 20.45 -2.00
CA ASP A 113 -7.23 21.47 -0.99
C ASP A 113 -6.71 22.89 -1.34
N SER A 114 -6.52 23.24 -2.62
CA SER A 114 -6.02 24.57 -3.01
C SER A 114 -6.85 25.34 -4.05
N ASN A 115 -8.09 24.93 -4.36
CA ASN A 115 -8.91 25.71 -5.32
C ASN A 115 -10.33 26.05 -4.83
N SER A 116 -10.50 26.28 -3.53
CA SER A 116 -11.70 26.95 -3.00
C SER A 116 -11.35 28.37 -2.51
N GLY A 117 -11.59 29.37 -3.36
CA GLY A 117 -11.40 30.81 -3.12
C GLY A 117 -9.98 31.26 -3.51
N ASP A 118 -9.74 32.11 -4.52
CA ASP A 118 -10.36 33.41 -4.69
C ASP A 118 -10.56 33.75 -6.18
N MET A 119 -11.79 34.14 -6.51
CA MET A 119 -12.08 34.97 -7.68
C MET A 119 -12.02 36.43 -7.23
N GLU A 120 -11.36 37.26 -8.05
CA GLU A 120 -11.49 38.72 -8.18
C GLU A 120 -10.92 39.62 -7.06
N ASN A 121 -9.79 40.26 -7.38
CA ASN A 121 -9.72 41.73 -7.39
C ASN A 121 -8.67 42.19 -8.43
N ASP A 122 -9.14 42.48 -9.64
CA ASP A 122 -8.47 43.42 -10.54
C ASP A 122 -8.77 44.83 -10.03
N MET A 123 -7.76 45.53 -9.51
CA MET A 123 -7.68 46.99 -9.61
C MET A 123 -6.20 47.40 -9.72
N GLU A 124 -5.84 47.83 -10.93
CA GLU A 124 -4.72 48.71 -11.22
C GLU A 124 -4.72 49.94 -10.30
N ASN A 125 -3.54 50.31 -9.79
CA ASN A 125 -3.02 51.67 -9.92
C ASN A 125 -1.51 51.74 -9.63
N ASN A 126 -0.81 52.40 -10.55
CA ASN A 126 0.60 52.81 -10.51
C ASN A 126 0.87 53.89 -9.46
N ASP A 127 2.11 53.93 -8.97
CA ASP A 127 3.04 55.09 -8.88
C ASP A 127 4.17 54.73 -7.87
N MET A 128 5.41 54.48 -8.31
CA MET A 128 6.57 55.41 -8.34
C MET A 128 6.88 55.99 -6.94
N GLU A 129 8.06 55.87 -6.31
CA GLU A 129 9.44 56.05 -6.77
C GLU A 129 10.44 55.76 -5.61
N ASN A 130 11.67 55.32 -5.96
CA ASN A 130 12.97 55.54 -5.29
C ASN A 130 13.21 54.97 -3.86
N VAL A 131 14.37 54.44 -3.44
CA VAL A 131 15.77 54.90 -3.56
C VAL A 131 16.74 53.71 -3.38
N GLU A 132 17.84 53.77 -4.15
CA GLU A 132 19.05 52.94 -4.09
C GLU A 132 19.74 52.96 -2.71
N MET A 133 20.32 51.84 -2.28
CA MET A 133 21.57 51.89 -1.49
C MET A 133 22.38 50.61 -1.70
N GLU A 134 23.55 50.81 -2.30
CA GLU A 134 24.63 49.85 -2.46
C GLU A 134 25.30 49.43 -1.13
N ASN A 135 26.17 48.43 -1.27
CA ASN A 135 27.32 48.05 -0.42
C ASN A 135 27.03 46.92 0.60
N ASP A 136 27.89 45.94 0.85
CA ASP A 136 29.20 45.57 0.32
C ASP A 136 29.51 44.12 0.80
N ASP A 137 30.38 43.44 0.07
CA ASP A 137 31.39 42.46 0.53
C ASP A 137 31.12 41.49 1.71
N MET A 138 31.32 40.19 1.45
CA MET A 138 32.56 39.44 1.77
C MET A 138 32.36 37.98 2.24
N LYS A 139 33.04 37.09 1.50
CA LYS A 139 33.77 35.87 1.91
C LYS A 139 33.03 34.68 2.57
N SER A 140 32.97 33.61 1.77
CA SER A 140 33.58 32.30 2.00
C SER A 140 33.92 31.90 3.45
N ASP A 141 33.42 30.74 3.89
CA ASP A 141 34.32 29.70 4.38
C ASP A 141 33.77 28.28 4.24
N LYS A 142 34.67 27.40 3.81
CA LYS A 142 34.54 25.95 3.74
C LYS A 142 34.77 25.38 5.14
N SER A 143 33.97 24.40 5.56
CA SER A 143 34.50 23.36 6.44
C SER A 143 33.82 22.01 6.21
N SER A 144 34.68 21.01 6.05
CA SER A 144 34.44 19.61 5.70
C SER A 144 33.81 18.80 6.85
N PRO A 145 33.34 17.56 6.60
CA PRO A 145 32.42 16.85 7.49
C PRO A 145 33.11 16.14 8.67
N LYS A 146 32.39 16.07 9.79
CA LYS A 146 32.80 15.32 11.01
C LYS A 146 32.60 13.81 10.83
N SER A 147 33.65 13.06 11.17
CA SER A 147 33.75 11.61 11.17
C SER A 147 32.77 10.92 12.14
N ILE A 148 32.23 9.77 11.71
CA ILE A 148 31.46 8.82 12.51
C ILE A 148 32.46 7.87 13.22
N PRO A 149 32.34 7.57 14.52
CA PRO A 149 33.17 6.57 15.17
C PRO A 149 32.64 5.15 14.88
N GLN A 150 33.56 4.23 14.57
CA GLN A 150 33.31 2.80 14.42
C GLN A 150 32.90 2.16 15.76
N CYS A 151 31.96 1.23 15.71
CA CYS A 151 31.59 0.37 16.82
C CYS A 151 32.47 -0.88 16.84
N ASP A 152 33.19 -1.11 17.93
CA ASP A 152 33.89 -2.35 18.22
C ASP A 152 32.88 -3.44 18.62
N SER A 153 32.87 -4.55 17.88
CA SER A 153 32.14 -5.77 18.23
C SER A 153 33.12 -6.75 18.87
N SER A 154 33.28 -6.65 20.19
CA SER A 154 33.90 -7.73 20.98
C SER A 154 32.85 -8.77 21.33
N VAL A 155 32.99 -9.98 20.80
CA VAL A 155 32.20 -11.17 21.14
C VAL A 155 32.82 -11.84 22.38
N PRO A 156 32.08 -12.06 23.48
CA PRO A 156 32.54 -12.92 24.56
C PRO A 156 32.28 -14.40 24.23
N GLY A 157 33.31 -15.23 24.39
CA GLY A 157 33.29 -16.67 24.15
C GLY A 157 32.34 -17.44 25.08
N MET A 158 31.81 -18.53 24.53
CA MET A 158 31.06 -19.56 25.26
C MET A 158 32.00 -20.36 26.19
N PRO A 159 31.57 -20.70 27.41
CA PRO A 159 32.23 -21.73 28.20
C PRO A 159 31.75 -23.13 27.75
N ASP A 160 32.69 -24.05 27.62
CA ASP A 160 32.45 -25.47 27.43
C ASP A 160 32.07 -26.13 28.76
N ASP A 161 30.98 -26.89 28.78
CA ASP A 161 30.73 -28.04 29.66
C ASP A 161 29.72 -29.00 28.99
#